data_AF-A0A537KK43-F1
#
_entry.id   AF-A0A537KK43-F1
#
_cell.length_a   1.000
_cell.length_b   1.000
_cell.length_c   1.000
_cell.angle_alpha   90.00
_cell.angle_beta   90.00
_cell.angle_gamma   90.00
#
_symmetry.space_group_name_H-M   'P 1'
#
loop_
_entity.id
_entity.type
_entity.pdbx_description
1 polymer ?
#
loop_
_entity_poly.entity_id
_entity_poly.type
_entity_poly.pdbx_seq_one_letter_code
_entity_poly.pdbx_strand_id
1 'polypeptide(L)'
;MGYNLLRKYGSEKQMLATSFVEKAKSICSDSIRLAYVISWIPNINSYEQFKINIEPFKKLFTTPDLKQAYQKKVDELTVYAKGAPAYNFTLKDTKDQTVSMSDFKGKVVVMDIWAMWCAP
;
A
#
# COMPACT_ATOMS: atom_id res chain seq x y z
N MET A 1 -2.24 -26.78 1.38
CA MET A 1 -2.28 -25.37 1.81
C MET A 1 -3.57 -25.00 2.52
N GLY A 2 -4.75 -25.44 2.03
CA GLY A 2 -6.04 -25.17 2.69
C GLY A 2 -6.29 -25.89 4.02
N TYR A 3 -5.70 -27.07 4.27
CA TYR A 3 -6.10 -27.92 5.39
C TYR A 3 -5.97 -27.29 6.80
N ASN A 4 -4.85 -26.60 7.11
CA ASN A 4 -4.67 -25.94 8.42
C ASN A 4 -5.56 -24.71 8.61
N LEU A 5 -5.86 -23.98 7.53
CA LEU A 5 -6.78 -22.86 7.56
C LEU A 5 -8.24 -23.32 7.61
N LEU A 6 -8.61 -24.36 6.87
CA LEU A 6 -9.92 -25.01 6.93
C LEU A 6 -10.17 -25.61 8.33
N ARG A 7 -9.14 -26.17 8.98
CA ARG A 7 -9.26 -26.68 10.35
C ARG A 7 -9.44 -25.56 11.39
N LYS A 8 -8.84 -24.38 11.17
CA LYS A 8 -8.94 -23.23 12.07
C LYS A 8 -10.24 -22.43 11.87
N TYR A 9 -10.68 -22.26 10.63
CA TYR A 9 -11.80 -21.39 10.28
C TYR A 9 -13.05 -22.14 9.82
N GLY A 10 -13.04 -23.47 9.70
CA GLY A 10 -14.23 -24.31 9.51
C GLY A 10 -14.93 -24.24 8.15
N SER A 11 -14.73 -23.18 7.35
CA SER A 11 -15.29 -23.05 6.00
C SER A 11 -14.40 -22.26 5.04
N GLU A 12 -14.51 -22.55 3.75
CA GLU A 12 -13.76 -21.87 2.68
C GLU A 12 -14.07 -20.37 2.63
N LYS A 13 -15.34 -19.97 2.82
CA LYS A 13 -15.74 -18.56 2.87
C LYS A 13 -15.07 -17.79 4.02
N GLN A 14 -14.99 -18.40 5.20
CA GLN A 14 -14.36 -17.77 6.37
C GLN A 14 -12.83 -17.70 6.20
N MET A 15 -12.23 -18.70 5.54
CA MET A 15 -10.82 -18.67 5.16
C MET A 15 -10.51 -17.52 4.17
N LEU A 16 -11.35 -17.30 3.15
CA LEU A 16 -11.15 -16.21 2.20
C LEU A 16 -11.30 -14.82 2.85
N ALA A 17 -12.13 -14.71 3.89
CA ALA A 17 -12.36 -13.48 4.66
C ALA A 17 -11.20 -13.09 5.61
N THR A 18 -10.20 -13.96 5.80
CA THR A 18 -9.03 -13.64 6.65
C THR A 18 -8.13 -12.58 6.01
N SER A 19 -7.40 -11.84 6.85
CA SER A 19 -6.49 -10.78 6.38
C SER A 19 -5.35 -11.35 5.52
N PHE A 20 -4.79 -10.51 4.64
CA PHE A 20 -3.64 -10.89 3.82
C PHE A 20 -2.49 -11.46 4.66
N VAL A 21 -2.17 -10.80 5.78
CA VAL A 21 -1.10 -11.19 6.70
C VAL A 21 -1.35 -12.55 7.33
N GLU A 22 -2.59 -12.87 7.72
CA GLU A 22 -2.94 -14.19 8.26
C GLU A 22 -2.76 -15.29 7.22
N LYS A 23 -3.22 -15.04 5.98
CA LYS A 23 -3.03 -15.97 4.87
C LYS A 23 -1.54 -16.20 4.61
N ALA A 24 -0.74 -15.15 4.50
CA ALA A 24 0.71 -15.26 4.29
C ALA A 24 1.42 -16.00 5.44
N LYS A 25 1.07 -15.72 6.71
CA LYS A 25 1.64 -16.41 7.88
C LYS A 25 1.33 -17.90 7.91
N SER A 26 0.17 -18.31 7.38
CA SER A 26 -0.23 -19.72 7.33
C SER A 26 0.57 -20.56 6.32
N ILE A 27 1.26 -19.92 5.38
CA ILE A 27 2.06 -20.59 4.36
C ILE A 27 3.34 -21.10 5.03
N CYS A 28 3.57 -22.42 5.05
CA CYS A 28 4.71 -23.00 5.75
C CYS A 28 6.05 -22.87 5.00
N SER A 29 6.03 -22.86 3.67
CA SER A 29 7.25 -22.75 2.85
C SER A 29 7.61 -21.29 2.60
N ASP A 30 8.85 -20.89 2.90
CA ASP A 30 9.31 -19.52 2.69
C ASP A 30 9.29 -19.10 1.22
N SER A 31 9.63 -20.00 0.28
CA SER A 31 9.58 -19.71 -1.16
C SER A 31 8.15 -19.44 -1.65
N ILE A 32 7.18 -20.25 -1.20
CA ILE A 32 5.77 -20.06 -1.57
C ILE A 32 5.21 -18.82 -0.87
N ARG A 33 5.61 -18.58 0.39
CA ARG A 33 5.22 -17.40 1.15
C ARG A 33 5.71 -16.13 0.45
N LEU A 34 6.96 -16.13 0.01
CA LEU A 34 7.56 -15.03 -0.72
C LEU A 34 6.86 -14.79 -2.07
N ALA A 35 6.58 -15.82 -2.86
CA ALA A 35 5.86 -15.68 -4.12
C ALA A 35 4.46 -15.10 -3.91
N TYR A 36 3.73 -15.56 -2.89
CA TYR A 36 2.43 -15.01 -2.51
C TYR A 36 2.54 -13.54 -2.09
N VAL A 37 3.51 -13.20 -1.24
CA VAL A 37 3.73 -11.81 -0.81
C VAL A 37 4.05 -10.90 -2.00
N ILE A 38 4.96 -11.32 -2.89
CA ILE A 38 5.32 -10.56 -4.09
C ILE A 38 4.12 -10.35 -5.01
N SER A 39 3.28 -11.37 -5.20
CA SER A 39 2.10 -11.28 -6.06
C SER A 39 1.10 -10.20 -5.62
N TRP A 40 1.14 -9.82 -4.34
CA TRP A 40 0.22 -8.86 -3.76
C TRP A 40 0.78 -7.43 -3.70
N ILE A 41 2.10 -7.24 -3.81
CA ILE A 41 2.77 -5.93 -3.79
C ILE A 41 2.19 -4.91 -4.80
N PRO A 42 1.83 -5.27 -6.05
CA PRO A 42 1.29 -4.31 -7.01
C PRO A 42 -0.02 -3.64 -6.58
N ASN A 43 -0.78 -4.25 -5.66
CA ASN A 43 -2.03 -3.70 -5.16
C ASN A 43 -1.84 -2.69 -4.01
N ILE A 44 -0.60 -2.51 -3.54
CA ILE A 44 -0.29 -1.62 -2.43
C ILE A 44 0.10 -0.25 -2.97
N ASN A 45 -0.75 0.74 -2.69
CA ASN A 45 -0.56 2.13 -3.12
C ASN A 45 -0.28 3.09 -1.96
N SER A 46 -0.19 2.59 -0.74
CA SER A 46 0.02 3.40 0.46
C SER A 46 1.15 2.84 1.31
N TYR A 47 1.99 3.74 1.83
CA TYR A 47 3.07 3.39 2.76
C TYR A 47 2.56 2.67 4.02
N GLU A 48 1.40 3.06 4.55
CA GLU A 48 0.85 2.43 5.75
C GLU A 48 0.37 1.00 5.48
N GLN A 49 -0.26 0.78 4.33
CA GLN A 49 -0.61 -0.58 3.90
C GLN A 49 0.63 -1.42 3.67
N PHE A 50 1.71 -0.84 3.14
CA PHE A 50 2.98 -1.53 2.96
C PHE A 50 3.58 -1.97 4.30
N LYS A 51 3.58 -1.10 5.31
CA LYS A 51 4.04 -1.43 6.66
C LYS A 51 3.22 -2.52 7.31
N ILE A 52 1.90 -2.48 7.16
CA ILE A 52 1.02 -3.50 7.77
C ILE A 52 1.21 -4.86 7.07
N ASN A 53 1.26 -4.86 5.74
CA ASN A 53 1.15 -6.10 4.97
C ASN A 53 2.50 -6.70 4.58
N ILE A 54 3.51 -5.90 4.24
CA ILE A 54 4.77 -6.39 3.66
C ILE A 54 5.95 -6.36 4.64
N GLU A 55 6.04 -5.33 5.47
CA GLU A 55 7.13 -5.19 6.46
C GLU A 55 7.30 -6.42 7.39
N PRO A 56 6.24 -7.12 7.85
CA PRO A 56 6.38 -8.34 8.65
C PRO A 56 7.15 -9.46 7.93
N PHE A 57 7.17 -9.42 6.60
CA PHE A 57 7.82 -10.41 5.74
C PHE A 57 9.16 -9.92 5.16
N LYS A 58 9.68 -8.78 5.61
CA LYS A 58 10.97 -8.20 5.15
C LYS A 58 12.12 -9.21 5.14
N LYS A 59 12.15 -10.14 6.10
CA LYS A 59 13.17 -11.19 6.21
C LYS A 59 13.21 -12.15 5.01
N LEU A 60 12.11 -12.28 4.25
CA LEU A 60 12.04 -13.14 3.07
C LEU A 60 12.74 -12.53 1.85
N PHE A 61 12.95 -11.21 1.84
CA PHE A 61 13.65 -10.50 0.76
C PHE A 61 15.17 -10.58 0.98
N THR A 62 15.76 -11.72 0.63
CA THR A 62 17.16 -12.03 0.94
C THR A 62 18.12 -11.70 -0.21
N THR A 63 17.71 -11.98 -1.45
CA THR A 63 18.54 -11.75 -2.65
C THR A 63 18.71 -10.26 -2.93
N PRO A 64 19.81 -9.84 -3.59
CA PRO A 64 20.04 -8.44 -3.93
C PRO A 64 18.88 -7.80 -4.70
N ASP A 65 18.37 -8.51 -5.72
CA ASP A 65 17.28 -8.02 -6.57
C ASP A 65 15.99 -7.80 -5.77
N LEU A 66 15.67 -8.72 -4.85
CA LEU A 66 14.48 -8.62 -4.00
C LEU A 66 14.60 -7.50 -2.98
N LYS A 67 15.79 -7.29 -2.41
CA LYS A 67 16.06 -6.15 -1.51
C LYS A 67 15.94 -4.83 -2.26
N GLN A 68 16.46 -4.76 -3.48
CA GLN A 68 16.35 -3.58 -4.32
C GLN A 68 14.89 -3.28 -4.68
N ALA A 69 14.12 -4.30 -5.09
CA ALA A 69 12.70 -4.15 -5.39
C ALA A 69 11.90 -3.70 -4.16
N TYR A 70 12.19 -4.26 -2.98
CA TYR A 70 11.61 -3.84 -1.71
C TYR A 70 11.93 -2.36 -1.43
N GLN A 71 13.21 -1.97 -1.52
CA GLN A 71 13.64 -0.62 -1.22
C GLN A 71 13.04 0.39 -2.19
N LYS A 72 13.03 0.06 -3.50
CA LYS A 72 12.38 0.90 -4.52
C LYS A 72 10.92 1.17 -4.17
N LYS A 73 10.18 0.15 -3.73
CA LYS A 73 8.78 0.33 -3.32
C LYS A 73 8.64 1.17 -2.05
N VAL A 74 9.55 1.02 -1.09
CA VAL A 74 9.57 1.89 0.10
C VAL A 74 9.79 3.34 -0.31
N ASP A 75 10.78 3.61 -1.16
CA ASP A 75 11.13 4.97 -1.59
C ASP A 75 9.96 5.62 -2.35
N GLU A 76 9.31 4.88 -3.25
CA GLU A 76 8.13 5.33 -3.99
C GLU A 76 6.98 5.72 -3.05
N LEU A 77 6.70 4.92 -2.02
CA LEU A 77 5.56 5.12 -1.14
C LEU A 77 5.81 6.16 -0.04
N THR A 78 7.07 6.32 0.38
CA THR A 78 7.44 7.21 1.51
C THR A 78 7.14 8.68 1.20
N VAL A 79 7.22 9.08 -0.08
CA VAL A 79 6.91 10.46 -0.52
C VAL A 79 5.47 10.86 -0.16
N TYR A 80 4.54 9.90 -0.11
CA TYR A 80 3.13 10.11 0.20
C TYR A 80 2.72 9.58 1.59
N ALA A 81 3.71 9.28 2.45
CA ALA A 81 3.46 8.78 3.79
C ALA A 81 2.77 9.83 4.66
N LYS A 82 2.02 9.37 5.67
CA LYS A 82 1.39 10.27 6.62
C LYS A 82 2.45 11.08 7.37
N GLY A 83 2.31 12.41 7.36
CA GLY A 83 3.28 13.33 7.97
C GLY A 83 4.43 13.74 7.05
N ALA A 84 4.56 13.14 5.87
CA ALA A 84 5.42 13.69 4.83
C ALA A 84 4.89 15.07 4.37
N PRO A 85 5.76 15.98 3.91
CA PRO A 85 5.32 17.21 3.28
C PRO A 85 4.35 16.93 2.14
N ALA A 86 3.25 17.67 2.08
CA ALA A 86 2.33 17.58 0.96
C ALA A 86 3.05 17.91 -0.35
N TYR A 87 2.70 17.20 -1.43
CA TYR A 87 3.25 17.47 -2.75
C TYR A 87 2.87 18.90 -3.19
N ASN A 88 3.86 19.71 -3.55
CA ASN A 88 3.61 21.08 -3.98
C ASN A 88 3.27 21.10 -5.47
N PHE A 89 1.97 21.15 -5.77
CA PHE A 89 1.47 21.38 -7.12
C PHE A 89 1.06 22.83 -7.31
N THR A 90 1.01 23.24 -8.58
CA THR A 90 0.55 24.56 -9.01
C THR A 90 -0.49 24.37 -10.10
N LEU A 91 -1.65 25.00 -9.93
CA LEU A 91 -2.78 24.92 -10.84
C LEU A 91 -3.33 26.32 -11.10
N LYS A 92 -4.13 26.45 -12.16
CA LYS A 92 -4.91 27.67 -12.39
C LYS A 92 -6.30 27.54 -11.78
N ASP A 93 -6.76 28.58 -11.13
CA ASP A 93 -8.13 28.68 -10.62
C ASP A 93 -9.13 29.04 -11.75
N THR A 94 -10.41 29.20 -11.39
CA THR A 94 -11.47 29.56 -12.35
C THR A 94 -11.34 30.98 -12.92
N LYS A 95 -10.41 31.79 -12.40
CA LYS A 95 -10.09 33.15 -12.86
C LYS A 95 -8.73 33.21 -13.56
N ASP A 96 -8.16 32.05 -13.92
CA ASP A 96 -6.84 31.90 -14.55
C ASP A 96 -5.66 32.35 -13.66
N GLN A 97 -5.89 32.54 -12.36
CA GLN A 97 -4.82 32.85 -11.41
C GLN A 97 -4.06 31.59 -11.03
N THR A 98 -2.75 31.69 -10.96
CA THR A 98 -1.88 30.59 -10.54
C THR A 98 -1.91 30.46 -9.02
N VAL A 99 -2.29 29.29 -8.52
CA VAL A 99 -2.38 28.96 -7.10
C VAL A 99 -1.55 27.72 -6.82
N SER A 100 -0.74 27.74 -5.77
CA SER A 100 0.10 26.62 -5.35
C SER A 100 -0.32 26.06 -4.00
N MET A 101 -0.05 24.78 -3.75
CA MET A 101 -0.34 24.16 -2.46
C MET A 101 0.39 24.84 -1.29
N SER A 102 1.59 25.37 -1.54
CA SER A 102 2.36 26.15 -0.57
C SER A 102 1.66 27.40 -0.06
N ASP A 103 0.74 27.98 -0.84
CA ASP A 103 0.04 29.23 -0.49
C ASP A 103 -0.94 29.01 0.68
N PHE A 104 -1.32 27.76 0.94
CA PHE A 104 -2.19 27.36 2.04
C PHE A 104 -1.44 26.89 3.29
N LYS A 105 -0.10 26.98 3.31
CA LYS A 105 0.72 26.53 4.44
C LYS A 105 0.30 27.24 5.74
N GLY A 106 0.17 26.46 6.81
CA GLY A 106 -0.27 26.95 8.12
C GLY A 106 -1.79 26.86 8.35
N LYS A 107 -2.56 26.46 7.34
CA LYS A 107 -4.00 26.16 7.46
C LYS A 107 -4.25 24.66 7.36
N VAL A 108 -5.38 24.22 7.90
CA VAL A 108 -5.90 22.88 7.63
C VAL A 108 -6.56 22.91 6.25
N VAL A 109 -6.12 22.04 5.35
CA VAL A 109 -6.61 21.95 3.97
C VAL A 109 -7.22 20.57 3.76
N VAL A 110 -8.45 20.53 3.26
CA VAL A 110 -9.11 19.31 2.78
C VAL A 110 -9.17 19.41 1.27
N MET A 111 -8.72 18.36 0.57
CA MET A 111 -8.71 18.31 -0.89
C MET A 111 -9.81 17.36 -1.38
N ASP A 112 -10.62 17.84 -2.30
CA ASP A 112 -11.64 17.05 -3.02
C ASP A 112 -11.20 16.92 -4.48
N ILE A 113 -10.81 15.70 -4.88
CA ILE A 113 -10.29 15.40 -6.22
C ILE A 113 -11.43 14.77 -7.03
N TRP A 114 -11.98 15.51 -7.98
CA TRP A 114 -13.12 15.08 -8.78
C TRP A 114 -13.03 15.57 -10.24
N ALA A 115 -13.87 15.01 -11.10
CA ALA A 115 -14.07 15.45 -12.47
C ALA A 115 -15.53 15.26 -12.89
N MET A 116 -16.00 16.03 -13.88
CA MET A 116 -17.40 15.99 -14.35
C MET A 116 -17.85 14.60 -14.83
N TRP A 117 -16.90 13.78 -15.27
CA TRP A 117 -17.13 12.44 -15.81
C TRP A 117 -16.74 11.33 -14.82
N CYS A 118 -16.41 11.67 -13.58
CA CYS A 118 -16.06 10.73 -12.54
C CYS A 118 -17.24 10.58 -11.57
N ALA A 119 -18.19 9.70 -11.90
CA ALA A 119 -19.13 9.21 -10.90
C ALA A 119 -18.36 8.40 -9.82
N PRO A 120 -18.76 8.47 -8.54
CA PRO A 120 -18.06 7.78 -7.44
C PRO A 120 -17.95 6.26 -7.59
#